data_AF-A0A9D3Q998-F1
#
_entry.id   AF-A0A9D3Q998-F1
#
_cell.length_a   1.000
_cell.length_b   1.000
_cell.length_c   1.000
_cell.angle_alpha   90.00
_cell.angle_beta   90.00
_cell.angle_gamma   90.00
#
_symmetry.space_group_name_H-M   'P 1'
#
loop_
_entity.id
_entity.type
_entity.pdbx_description
1 polymer ?
#
loop_
_entity_poly.entity_id
_entity_poly.type
_entity_poly.pdbx_seq_one_letter_code
_entity_poly.pdbx_strand_id
1 'polypeptide(L)'
;MTWTDKFDGEKGKPPGATSPEGIKDIFNMKPEWENLNQSNVRRMHTALRLNGVIINKSQEAKLVLLNMPGPPKNRTGDENYMEFLEVLTEGLNRVLLVRGGGREVITIYS
;
A
#
# COMPACT_ATOMS: atom_id res chain seq x y z
N MET A 1 5.27 18.33 71.10
CA MET A 1 4.81 19.40 70.17
C MET A 1 4.09 18.75 69.00
N THR A 2 2.76 18.90 68.97
CA THR A 2 1.83 19.02 67.82
C THR A 2 2.12 18.36 66.46
N TRP A 3 1.21 17.45 66.08
CA TRP A 3 0.64 17.06 64.77
C TRP A 3 0.72 18.15 63.64
N THR A 4 0.72 17.91 62.32
CA THR A 4 -0.16 17.04 61.48
C THR A 4 0.42 16.78 60.07
N ASP A 5 0.01 15.62 59.56
CA ASP A 5 -0.18 15.17 58.17
C ASP A 5 -0.64 16.26 57.17
N LYS A 6 -0.10 16.24 55.94
CA LYS A 6 -0.71 16.86 54.73
C LYS A 6 -0.36 16.06 53.48
N PHE A 7 -1.28 15.16 53.12
CA PHE A 7 -1.54 14.75 51.74
C PHE A 7 -1.98 15.97 50.93
N ASP A 8 -1.17 16.42 49.98
CA ASP A 8 -1.63 17.35 48.94
C ASP A 8 -2.16 16.54 47.76
N GLY A 9 -3.48 16.60 47.60
CA GLY A 9 -4.25 15.82 46.64
C GLY A 9 -4.03 16.21 45.19
N GLU A 10 -3.91 15.19 44.35
CA GLU A 10 -4.16 15.29 42.91
C GLU A 10 -5.62 15.75 42.69
N LYS A 11 -5.80 17.01 42.28
CA LYS A 11 -7.07 17.46 41.71
C LYS A 11 -7.15 16.99 40.27
N GLY A 12 -7.93 15.92 40.05
CA GLY A 12 -8.39 15.52 38.73
C GLY A 12 -8.99 16.71 37.97
N LYS A 13 -8.42 16.99 36.79
CA LYS A 13 -8.86 18.06 35.90
C LYS A 13 -10.18 17.62 35.22
N PRO A 14 -11.22 18.48 35.16
CA PRO A 14 -12.52 18.10 34.64
C PRO A 14 -12.46 17.76 33.13
N PRO A 15 -13.30 16.84 32.63
CA PRO A 15 -13.38 16.52 31.21
C PRO A 15 -14.16 17.62 30.50
N GLY A 16 -13.53 18.35 29.58
CA GLY A 16 -14.26 19.27 28.70
C GLY A 16 -13.65 20.63 28.41
N ALA A 17 -12.36 20.87 28.70
CA ALA A 17 -11.68 22.07 28.18
C ALA A 17 -10.90 21.69 26.91
N THR A 18 -11.53 21.82 25.75
CA THR A 18 -10.84 21.83 24.45
C THR A 18 -9.96 23.08 24.39
N SER A 19 -8.70 22.94 24.81
CA SER A 19 -7.70 23.99 24.60
C SER A 19 -7.52 24.22 23.09
N PRO A 20 -7.34 25.46 22.63
CA PRO A 20 -7.08 25.74 21.22
C PRO A 20 -5.78 25.07 20.71
N GLU A 21 -4.92 24.64 21.62
CA GLU A 21 -3.73 23.81 21.37
C GLU A 21 -4.13 22.38 20.99
N GLY A 22 -5.04 21.73 21.74
CA GLY A 22 -5.52 20.39 21.42
C GLY A 22 -6.34 20.31 20.12
N ILE A 23 -7.03 21.39 19.74
CA ILE A 23 -7.70 21.48 18.43
C ILE A 23 -6.68 21.60 17.30
N LYS A 24 -5.60 22.36 17.49
CA LYS A 24 -4.51 22.44 16.50
C LYS A 24 -3.83 21.09 16.30
N ASP A 25 -3.65 20.31 17.35
CA ASP A 25 -3.04 18.98 17.26
C ASP A 25 -3.89 17.99 16.45
N ILE A 26 -5.23 18.09 16.50
CA ILE A 26 -6.14 17.27 15.68
C ILE A 26 -6.01 17.60 14.18
N PHE A 27 -5.92 18.89 13.83
CA PHE A 27 -5.73 19.31 12.43
C PHE A 27 -4.28 19.20 11.94
N ASN A 28 -3.33 19.00 12.85
CA ASN A 28 -1.91 18.81 12.56
C ASN A 28 -1.50 17.33 12.68
N MET A 29 -2.46 16.41 12.84
CA MET A 29 -2.20 14.99 12.66
C MET A 29 -1.88 14.75 11.18
N LYS A 30 -0.60 14.66 10.87
CA LYS A 30 -0.15 14.08 9.61
C LYS A 30 -0.77 12.70 9.50
N PRO A 31 -1.67 12.46 8.54
CA PRO A 31 -2.29 11.17 8.43
C PRO A 31 -1.22 10.14 8.06
N GLU A 32 -1.32 8.92 8.58
CA GLU A 32 -0.29 7.89 8.42
C GLU A 32 0.03 7.57 6.94
N TRP A 33 -0.90 7.87 6.02
CA TRP A 33 -0.70 7.74 4.58
C TRP A 33 0.31 8.73 3.98
N GLU A 34 0.69 9.79 4.68
CA GLU A 34 1.72 10.72 4.20
C GLU A 34 3.13 10.10 4.25
N ASN A 35 3.31 9.02 5.02
CA ASN A 35 4.51 8.17 4.98
C ASN A 35 4.43 7.03 3.96
N LEU A 36 3.25 6.79 3.34
CA LEU A 36 3.15 5.80 2.27
C LEU A 36 3.78 6.37 0.99
N ASN A 37 4.60 5.55 0.34
CA ASN A 37 5.10 5.85 -1.00
C ASN A 37 3.91 5.99 -1.96
N GLN A 38 3.50 7.23 -2.26
CA GLN A 38 2.33 7.54 -3.11
C GLN A 38 2.41 6.86 -4.49
N SER A 39 3.64 6.64 -4.98
CA SER A 39 3.92 5.89 -6.20
C SER A 39 3.54 4.41 -6.09
N ASN A 40 3.80 3.76 -4.95
CA ASN A 40 3.42 2.37 -4.69
C ASN A 40 1.90 2.23 -4.63
N VAL A 41 1.23 3.14 -3.92
CA VAL A 41 -0.25 3.16 -3.83
C VAL A 41 -0.87 3.28 -5.22
N ARG A 42 -0.35 4.19 -6.05
CA ARG A 42 -0.84 4.37 -7.42
C ARG A 42 -0.61 3.14 -8.30
N ARG A 43 0.55 2.48 -8.16
CA ARG A 43 0.84 1.22 -8.87
C ARG A 43 -0.13 0.13 -8.42
N MET A 44 -0.35 -0.03 -7.12
CA MET A 44 -1.27 -1.03 -6.58
C MET A 44 -2.71 -0.83 -7.06
N HIS A 45 -3.22 0.41 -7.02
CA HIS A 45 -4.56 0.71 -7.55
C HIS A 45 -4.68 0.39 -9.05
N THR A 46 -3.61 0.58 -9.80
CA THR A 46 -3.58 0.22 -11.23
C THR A 46 -3.61 -1.29 -11.41
N ALA A 47 -2.90 -2.07 -10.58
CA ALA A 47 -2.95 -3.53 -10.62
C ALA A 47 -4.37 -4.06 -10.42
N LEU A 48 -5.08 -3.58 -9.39
CA LEU A 48 -6.46 -3.96 -9.11
C LEU A 48 -7.39 -3.68 -10.31
N ARG A 49 -7.29 -2.49 -10.89
CA ARG A 49 -8.12 -2.11 -12.03
C ARG A 49 -7.79 -2.94 -13.28
N LEU A 50 -6.52 -3.22 -13.53
CA LEU A 50 -6.09 -4.06 -14.66
C LEU A 50 -6.56 -5.51 -14.46
N ASN A 51 -6.36 -6.06 -13.27
CA ASN A 51 -6.77 -7.43 -12.95
C ASN A 51 -8.28 -7.60 -13.14
N GLY A 52 -9.10 -6.66 -12.65
CA GLY A 52 -10.55 -6.69 -12.84
C GLY A 52 -10.96 -6.80 -14.32
N VAL A 53 -10.25 -6.12 -15.23
CA VAL A 53 -10.53 -6.24 -16.68
C VAL A 53 -10.04 -7.58 -17.25
N ILE A 54 -8.87 -8.07 -16.79
CA ILE A 54 -8.29 -9.34 -17.26
C ILE A 54 -9.19 -10.51 -16.86
N ILE A 55 -9.64 -10.56 -15.60
CA ILE A 55 -10.58 -11.57 -15.11
C ILE A 55 -11.86 -11.51 -15.96
N ASN A 56 -12.49 -10.34 -16.08
CA ASN A 56 -13.76 -10.20 -16.81
C ASN A 56 -13.70 -10.69 -18.26
N LYS A 57 -12.53 -10.63 -18.92
CA LYS A 57 -12.37 -11.03 -20.32
C LYS A 57 -11.71 -12.39 -20.53
N SER A 58 -10.94 -12.87 -19.55
CA SER A 58 -10.01 -13.98 -19.73
C SER A 58 -10.14 -15.06 -18.64
N GLN A 59 -11.20 -15.04 -17.82
CA GLN A 59 -11.41 -16.00 -16.74
C GLN A 59 -11.44 -17.46 -17.22
N GLU A 60 -12.05 -17.73 -18.38
CA GLU A 60 -12.13 -19.07 -18.97
C GLU A 60 -10.93 -19.42 -19.87
N ALA A 61 -9.95 -18.51 -19.99
CA ALA A 61 -8.78 -18.76 -20.80
C ALA A 61 -7.98 -19.93 -20.22
N LYS A 62 -7.49 -20.80 -21.12
CA LYS A 62 -6.62 -21.91 -20.70
C LYS A 62 -5.28 -21.40 -20.17
N LEU A 63 -4.76 -20.30 -20.68
CA LEU A 63 -3.51 -19.67 -20.25
C LEU A 63 -3.61 -18.17 -20.54
N VAL A 64 -3.20 -17.34 -19.59
CA VAL A 64 -3.09 -15.88 -19.79
C VAL A 64 -1.61 -15.51 -19.83
N LEU A 65 -1.17 -14.89 -20.93
CA LEU A 65 0.17 -14.33 -21.04
C LEU A 65 0.10 -12.85 -20.68
N LEU A 66 0.85 -12.44 -19.65
CA LEU A 66 0.94 -11.06 -19.21
C LEU A 66 2.38 -10.59 -19.23
N ASN A 67 2.58 -9.30 -19.46
CA ASN A 67 3.91 -8.71 -19.35
C ASN A 67 4.32 -8.62 -17.89
N MET A 68 5.52 -9.08 -17.56
CA MET A 68 6.09 -8.93 -16.24
C MET A 68 6.59 -7.48 -16.06
N PRO A 69 6.10 -6.75 -15.04
CA PRO A 69 6.61 -5.43 -14.69
C PRO A 69 8.12 -5.46 -14.36
N GLY A 70 8.74 -4.28 -14.35
CA GLY A 70 10.15 -4.16 -13.96
C GLY A 70 10.34 -4.36 -12.47
N PRO A 71 11.33 -5.15 -12.03
CA PRO A 71 11.68 -5.21 -10.62
C PRO A 71 12.12 -3.81 -10.13
N PRO A 72 11.93 -3.52 -8.84
CA PRO A 72 12.38 -2.27 -8.23
C PRO A 72 13.90 -2.16 -8.35
N LYS A 73 14.42 -0.93 -8.39
CA LYS A 73 15.87 -0.69 -8.43
C LYS A 73 16.55 -0.95 -7.09
N ASN A 74 15.76 -1.02 -6.03
CA ASN A 74 16.17 -0.98 -4.64
C ASN A 74 15.46 -2.11 -3.88
N ARG A 75 16.23 -2.88 -3.09
CA ARG A 75 15.78 -4.10 -2.39
C ARG A 75 14.65 -3.85 -1.39
N THR A 76 14.53 -2.64 -0.86
CA THR A 76 13.40 -2.25 0.00
C THR A 76 12.05 -2.26 -0.72
N GLY A 77 12.05 -2.30 -2.05
CA GLY A 77 10.83 -2.42 -2.86
C GLY A 77 10.42 -3.86 -3.19
N ASP A 78 11.22 -4.87 -2.82
CA ASP A 78 11.01 -6.25 -3.25
C ASP A 78 9.66 -6.80 -2.73
N GLU A 79 9.32 -6.50 -1.47
CA GLU A 79 8.03 -6.88 -0.85
C GLU A 79 6.85 -6.27 -1.61
N ASN A 80 6.86 -4.93 -1.78
CA ASN A 80 5.82 -4.21 -2.53
C ASN A 80 5.68 -4.72 -3.98
N TYR A 81 6.79 -5.15 -4.59
CA TYR A 81 6.79 -5.69 -5.94
C TYR A 81 6.14 -7.08 -5.99
N MET A 82 6.44 -7.95 -5.04
CA MET A 82 5.80 -9.25 -4.94
C MET A 82 4.30 -9.13 -4.64
N GLU A 83 3.90 -8.26 -3.72
CA GLU A 83 2.49 -7.96 -3.44
C GLU A 83 1.77 -7.45 -4.70
N PHE A 84 2.42 -6.57 -5.47
CA PHE A 84 1.84 -6.09 -6.72
C PHE A 84 1.60 -7.23 -7.72
N LEU A 85 2.54 -8.18 -7.84
CA LEU A 85 2.39 -9.32 -8.75
C LEU A 85 1.28 -10.27 -8.31
N GLU A 86 1.15 -10.48 -7.01
CA GLU A 86 0.06 -11.27 -6.42
C GLU A 86 -1.29 -10.64 -6.76
N VAL A 87 -1.48 -9.36 -6.47
CA VAL A 87 -2.72 -8.63 -6.76
C VAL A 87 -3.04 -8.58 -8.26
N LEU A 88 -2.03 -8.45 -9.12
CA LEU A 88 -2.22 -8.42 -10.58
C LEU A 88 -2.71 -9.76 -11.14
N THR A 89 -2.35 -10.88 -10.50
CA THR A 89 -2.63 -12.23 -11.01
C THR A 89 -3.66 -13.00 -10.18
N GLU A 90 -4.16 -12.39 -9.11
CA GLU A 90 -5.21 -12.92 -8.26
C GLU A 90 -6.43 -13.33 -9.08
N GLY A 91 -6.98 -14.52 -8.81
CA GLY A 91 -8.18 -15.02 -9.49
C GLY A 91 -7.95 -15.60 -10.89
N LEU A 92 -6.71 -15.62 -11.39
CA LEU A 92 -6.35 -16.27 -12.65
C LEU A 92 -5.73 -17.65 -12.39
N ASN A 93 -6.16 -18.65 -13.15
CA ASN A 93 -5.80 -20.06 -12.86
C ASN A 93 -4.41 -20.43 -13.39
N ARG A 94 -4.08 -20.02 -14.62
CA ARG A 94 -2.78 -20.26 -15.26
C ARG A 94 -2.30 -18.98 -15.92
N VAL A 95 -1.24 -18.39 -15.36
CA VAL A 95 -0.63 -17.16 -15.85
C VAL A 95 0.84 -17.41 -16.15
N LEU A 96 1.31 -16.91 -17.30
CA LEU A 96 2.72 -16.82 -17.62
C LEU A 96 3.12 -15.35 -17.73
N LEU A 97 3.98 -14.91 -16.83
CA LEU A 97 4.56 -13.57 -16.86
C LEU A 97 5.78 -13.57 -17.78
N VAL A 98 5.75 -12.75 -18.84
CA VAL A 98 6.79 -12.68 -19.87
C VAL A 98 7.51 -11.34 -19.80
N ARG A 99 8.84 -11.38 -19.88
CA ARG A 99 9.69 -10.18 -19.96
C ARG A 99 10.75 -10.37 -21.03
N GLY A 100 10.78 -9.46 -22.00
CA GLY A 100 11.91 -9.37 -22.93
C GLY A 100 13.13 -8.73 -22.28
N GLY A 101 14.32 -9.13 -22.73
CA GLY A 101 15.60 -8.49 -22.46
C GLY A 101 15.82 -7.18 -23.23
N GLY A 102 14.89 -6.78 -24.10
CA GLY A 102 14.92 -5.52 -24.84
C GLY A 102 15.82 -5.54 -26.07
N ARG A 103 16.30 -6.72 -26.48
CA ARG A 103 17.13 -6.93 -27.67
C ARG A 103 16.47 -7.86 -28.69
N GLU A 104 15.27 -8.33 -28.39
CA GLU A 104 14.51 -9.20 -29.27
C GLU A 104 14.02 -8.43 -30.48
N VAL A 105 14.25 -8.99 -31.67
CA VAL A 105 13.70 -8.50 -32.93
C VAL A 105 13.03 -9.69 -33.63
N ILE A 106 11.75 -9.54 -33.97
CA ILE A 106 11.00 -10.57 -34.71
C ILE A 106 11.03 -10.17 -36.18
N THR A 107 11.79 -10.92 -36.99
CA THR A 107 11.95 -10.65 -38.43
C THR A 107 11.14 -11.59 -39.31
N ILE A 108 10.63 -12.69 -38.77
CA ILE A 108 9.82 -13.67 -39.48
C ILE A 108 8.72 -14.17 -38.54
N TYR A 109 7.49 -14.24 -39.05
CA TYR A 109 6.39 -14.95 -38.41
C TYR A 109 6.19 -16.26 -39.16
N SER A 110 6.38 -17.39 -38.46
CA SER A 110 6.13 -18.72 -39.00
C SER A 110 4.72 -19.19 -38.70
#